data_AF-A0A3D5FBC6-F1
#
_entry.id   AF-A0A3D5FBC6-F1
#
_cell.length_a   1.000
_cell.length_b   1.000
_cell.length_c   1.000
_cell.angle_alpha   90.00
_cell.angle_beta   90.00
_cell.angle_gamma   90.00
#
_symmetry.space_group_name_H-M   'P 1'
#
loop_
_entity.id
_entity.type
_entity.pdbx_description
1 polymer ?
#
loop_
_entity_poly.entity_id
_entity_poly.type
_entity_poly.pdbx_seq_one_letter_code
_entity_poly.pdbx_strand_id
1 'polypeptide(L)' 'MIYEGQNLTVSLLDNGFAELVFDAKGSVNKFDRQTISDL' A
#
# COMPACT_ATOMS: atom_id res chain seq x y z
N MET A 1 2.86 10.58 -4.15
CA MET A 1 1.94 9.54 -3.66
C MET A 1 0.62 9.67 -4.38
N ILE A 2 0.09 8.58 -4.92
CA ILE A 2 -1.20 8.51 -5.62
C ILE A 2 -2.29 8.02 -4.67
N TYR A 3 -1.93 7.15 -3.72
CA TYR A 3 -2.85 6.64 -2.70
C TYR A 3 -2.11 6.41 -1.37
N GLU A 4 -2.77 6.70 -0.26
CA GLU A 4 -2.28 6.48 1.10
C GLU A 4 -3.39 5.89 1.97
N GLY A 5 -3.31 4.58 2.20
CA GLY A 5 -4.20 3.84 3.09
C GLY A 5 -3.52 3.57 4.44
N GLN A 6 -4.23 2.85 5.33
CA GLN A 6 -3.68 2.51 6.64
C GLN A 6 -2.66 1.35 6.58
N ASN A 7 -2.81 0.47 5.60
CA ASN A 7 -2.00 -0.75 5.48
C ASN A 7 -1.13 -0.78 4.21
N LEU A 8 -1.41 0.08 3.23
CA LEU A 8 -0.63 0.17 2.00
C LEU A 8 -0.61 1.59 1.44
N THR A 9 0.43 1.88 0.69
CA THR A 9 0.60 3.14 -0.03
C THR A 9 0.96 2.87 -1.49
N VAL A 10 0.59 3.79 -2.37
CA VAL A 10 0.95 3.74 -3.79
C VAL A 10 1.60 5.05 -4.20
N SER A 11 2.79 4.95 -4.78
CA SER A 11 3.56 6.08 -5.31
C SER A 11 3.78 5.90 -6.82
N LEU A 12 3.84 7.01 -7.56
CA LEU A 12 4.30 6.98 -8.95
C LEU A 12 5.81 7.21 -8.94
N LEU A 13 6.55 6.35 -9.62
CA LEU A 13 7.97 6.48 -9.85
C LEU A 13 8.22 7.31 -11.11
N ASP A 14 9.40 7.95 -11.17
CA ASP A 14 9.77 8.88 -12.25
C ASP A 14 9.85 8.21 -13.64
N ASN A 15 10.00 6.89 -13.68
CA ASN A 15 10.01 6.08 -14.90
C ASN A 15 8.59 5.65 -15.36
N GLY A 16 7.54 6.16 -14.73
CA GLY A 16 6.15 5.92 -15.09
C GLY A 16 5.55 4.63 -14.51
N PHE A 17 6.30 3.87 -13.70
CA PHE A 17 5.76 2.74 -12.96
C PHE A 17 5.12 3.19 -11.65
N ALA A 18 4.11 2.47 -11.20
CA ALA A 18 3.57 2.63 -9.85
C ALA A 18 4.23 1.62 -8.92
N GLU A 19 4.64 2.08 -7.74
CA GLU A 19 5.12 1.24 -6.65
C GLU A 19 4.01 1.11 -5.61
N LEU A 20 3.70 -0.13 -5.23
CA LEU A 20 2.72 -0.44 -4.19
C LEU A 20 3.46 -1.07 -3.00
N VAL A 21 3.40 -0.40 -1.85
CA VAL A 21 4.11 -0.79 -0.63
C VAL A 21 3.10 -1.17 0.44
N PHE A 22 3.18 -2.40 0.95
CA PHE A 22 2.47 -2.83 2.14
C PHE A 22 3.29 -2.45 3.37
N ASP A 23 2.74 -1.57 4.21
CA ASP A 23 3.38 -1.11 5.44
C ASP A 23 2.31 -0.93 6.53
N ALA A 24 1.71 -2.04 6.93
CA ALA A 24 0.74 -2.04 8.01
C ALA A 24 1.43 -1.77 9.35
N LYS A 25 0.77 -1.02 10.25
CA LYS A 25 1.29 -0.63 11.57
C LYS A 25 1.65 -1.79 12.54
N GLY A 26 1.38 -3.03 12.16
CA GLY A 26 1.72 -4.21 12.93
C GLY A 26 3.15 -4.70 12.67
N SER A 27 3.55 -5.78 13.35
CA SER A 27 4.88 -6.38 13.14
C SER A 27 5.04 -7.08 11.79
N VAL A 28 3.93 -7.37 11.11
CA VAL A 28 3.90 -8.04 9.80
C VAL A 28 2.74 -7.52 8.97
N ASN A 29 2.92 -7.52 7.65
CA ASN A 29 1.84 -7.28 6.71
C ASN A 29 0.90 -8.48 6.65
N LYS A 30 -0.40 -8.20 6.57
CA LYS A 30 -1.46 -9.21 6.47
C LYS A 30 -2.47 -8.79 5.43
N PHE A 31 -2.97 -9.77 4.69
CA PHE A 31 -4.14 -9.63 3.83
C PHE A 31 -5.42 -9.74 4.67
N ASP A 32 -5.58 -8.82 5.62
CA ASP A 32 -6.82 -8.69 6.36
C ASP A 32 -7.89 -7.99 5.50
N ARG A 33 -9.12 -7.91 6.03
CA ARG A 33 -10.25 -7.31 5.30
C ARG A 33 -9.99 -5.87 4.87
N GLN A 34 -9.23 -5.10 5.64
CA GLN A 34 -8.93 -3.72 5.30
C GLN A 34 -7.93 -3.68 4.14
N THR A 35 -6.85 -4.46 4.23
CA THR A 35 -5.85 -4.55 3.16
C THR A 35 -6.45 -5.01 1.82
N ILE A 36 -7.41 -5.94 1.85
CA ILE A 36 -8.11 -6.39 0.61
C ILE A 36 -9.08 -5.32 0.08
N SER A 37 -9.67 -4.50 0.95
CA SER A 37 -10.55 -3.41 0.51
C SER A 37 -9.77 -2.24 -0.10
N ASP A 38 -8.51 -2.07 0.32
CA ASP A 38 -7.62 -1.01 -0.13
C ASP A 38 -6.83 -1.36 -1.41
N LEU A 39 -6.87 -2.63 -1.84
CA LEU A 39 -6.19 -3.16 -3.03
C LEU A 39 -7.06 -3.04 -4.29
#